data_AF-A0A447JPR2-F1
#
_entry.id   AF-A0A447JPR2-F1
#
_cell.length_a   1.000
_cell.length_b   1.000
_cell.length_c   1.000
_cell.angle_alpha   90.00
_cell.angle_beta   90.00
_cell.angle_gamma   90.00
#
_symmetry.space_group_name_H-M   'P 1'
#
loop_
_entity.id
_entity.type
_entity.pdbx_description
1 polymer ?
#
loop_
_entity_poly.entity_id
_entity_poly.type
_entity_poly.pdbx_seq_one_letter_code
_entity_poly.pdbx_strand_id
1 'polypeptide(L)' 'MRHYEIVFMVHPDQSEQVPGMIERYSAAITGAEGKIHRLEDWGPPSAGLPDQQTAQSALRSDER' A
#
# COMPACT_ATOMS: atom_id res chain seq x y z
N MET A 1 -20.01 6.06 -5.83
CA MET A 1 -18.84 5.26 -5.44
C MET A 1 -18.25 5.87 -4.19
N ARG A 2 -17.76 5.02 -3.29
CA ARG A 2 -17.10 5.47 -2.07
C ARG A 2 -15.61 5.55 -2.35
N HIS A 3 -14.97 6.61 -1.90
CA HIS A 3 -13.53 6.78 -1.99
C HIS A 3 -12.91 6.31 -0.68
N TYR A 4 -11.94 5.42 -0.77
CA TYR A 4 -11.21 4.92 0.39
C TYR A 4 -9.72 5.25 0.27
N GLU A 5 -9.10 5.49 1.41
CA GLU A 5 -7.66 5.57 1.55
C GLU A 5 -7.22 4.38 2.39
N ILE A 6 -6.45 3.48 1.77
CA ILE A 6 -5.95 2.26 2.39
C ILE A 6 -4.48 2.47 2.65
N VAL A 7 -4.10 2.49 3.93
CA VAL A 7 -2.70 2.58 4.34
C VAL A 7 -2.31 1.29 5.05
N PHE A 8 -1.30 0.59 4.55
CA PHE A 8 -0.72 -0.57 5.22
C PHE A 8 0.70 -0.29 5.69
N MET A 9 1.11 -0.97 6.77
CA MET A 9 2.42 -0.88 7.39
C MET A 9 3.06 -2.27 7.39
N VAL A 10 4.22 -2.44 6.74
CA VAL A 10 4.90 -3.75 6.65
C VAL A 10 6.17 -3.75 7.50
N HIS A 11 6.42 -4.88 8.16
CA HIS A 11 7.65 -5.10 8.93
C HIS A 11 8.89 -5.05 8.01
N PRO A 12 10.02 -4.46 8.42
CA PRO A 12 11.20 -4.27 7.56
C PRO A 12 11.74 -5.57 6.96
N ASP A 13 11.77 -6.65 7.75
CA ASP A 13 12.21 -7.98 7.31
C ASP A 13 11.33 -8.60 6.21
N GLN A 14 10.15 -8.04 5.94
CA GLN A 14 9.20 -8.49 4.92
C GLN A 14 9.06 -7.49 3.77
N SER A 15 9.93 -6.47 3.71
CA SER A 15 9.89 -5.41 2.69
C SER A 15 9.95 -5.95 1.25
N GLU A 16 10.68 -7.03 1.00
CA GLU A 16 10.75 -7.68 -0.32
C GLU A 16 9.39 -8.21 -0.80
N GLN A 17 8.41 -8.43 0.09
CA GLN A 17 7.09 -8.93 -0.24
C GLN A 17 6.11 -7.81 -0.64
N VAL A 18 6.43 -6.55 -0.32
CA VAL A 18 5.57 -5.39 -0.54
C VAL A 18 5.16 -5.24 -2.02
N PRO A 19 6.07 -5.35 -3.01
CA PRO A 19 5.68 -5.25 -4.42
C PRO A 19 4.63 -6.28 -4.83
N GLY A 20 4.76 -7.53 -4.37
CA GLY A 20 3.80 -8.59 -4.66
C GLY A 20 2.47 -8.43 -3.90
N MET A 21 2.46 -7.75 -2.75
CA MET A 21 1.21 -7.38 -2.08
C MET A 21 0.47 -6.28 -2.86
N ILE A 22 1.19 -5.25 -3.31
CA ILE A 22 0.64 -4.15 -4.10
C ILE A 22 -0.03 -4.68 -5.37
N GLU A 23 0.65 -5.57 -6.10
CA GLU A 23 0.12 -6.16 -7.33
C GLU A 23 -1.18 -6.93 -7.09
N ARG A 24 -1.20 -7.80 -6.06
CA ARG A 24 -2.38 -8.60 -5.71
C ARG A 24 -3.58 -7.74 -5.32
N TYR A 25 -3.38 -6.71 -4.49
CA TYR A 25 -4.48 -5.82 -4.10
C TYR A 25 -4.96 -4.96 -5.25
N SER A 26 -4.04 -4.48 -6.10
CA SER A 26 -4.40 -3.71 -7.28
C SER A 26 -5.24 -4.54 -8.26
N ALA A 27 -4.88 -5.81 -8.47
CA ALA A 27 -5.64 -6.75 -9.28
C ALA A 27 -7.03 -7.03 -8.69
N ALA A 28 -7.14 -7.17 -7.36
CA ALA A 28 -8.42 -7.36 -6.70
C ALA A 28 -9.34 -6.13 -6.86
N ILE A 29 -8.82 -4.92 -6.66
CA ILE A 29 -9.58 -3.66 -6.80
C ILE A 29 -10.06 -3.47 -8.24
N THR A 30 -9.16 -3.61 -9.21
CA THR A 30 -9.49 -3.43 -10.64
C THR A 30 -10.40 -4.54 -11.16
N GLY A 31 -10.26 -5.76 -10.66
CA GLY A 31 -11.16 -6.89 -10.96
C GLY A 31 -12.58 -6.70 -10.45
N ALA A 32 -12.76 -5.92 -9.37
CA ALA A 32 -14.07 -5.51 -8.85
C ALA A 32 -14.62 -4.22 -9.52
N GLU A 33 -14.10 -3.84 -10.69
CA GLU A 33 -14.41 -2.59 -11.40
C GLU A 33 -14.06 -1.31 -10.62
N GLY A 34 -13.22 -1.43 -9.59
CA GLY A 34 -12.72 -0.30 -8.82
C GLY A 34 -11.61 0.47 -9.53
N LYS A 35 -11.41 1.73 -9.14
CA LYS A 35 -10.37 2.61 -9.71
C LYS A 35 -9.35 3.03 -8.67
N ILE A 36 -8.08 2.85 -8.98
CA ILE A 36 -6.97 3.35 -8.14
C ILE A 36 -6.58 4.74 -8.65
N HIS A 37 -6.70 5.75 -7.79
CA HIS A 37 -6.40 7.15 -8.12
C HIS A 37 -4.98 7.56 -7.73
N ARG A 38 -4.41 6.93 -6.71
CA ARG A 38 -3.07 7.21 -6.19
C ARG A 38 -2.50 5.94 -5.57
N LEU A 39 -1.23 5.69 -5.85
CA LEU A 39 -0.44 4.62 -5.29
C LEU A 39 0.91 5.23 -4.93
N GLU A 40 1.24 5.22 -3.64
CA GLU A 40 2.53 5.70 -3.14
C GLU A 40 3.19 4.64 -2.28
N ASP A 41 4.46 4.38 -2.57
CA ASP A 41 5.36 3.60 -1.74
C ASP A 41 6.29 4.57 -1.01
N TRP A 42 6.14 4.66 0.33
CA TRP A 42 6.95 5.54 1.15
C TRP A 42 8.31 4.93 1.53
N GLY A 43 8.59 3.68 1.13
CA GLY A 43 9.88 3.01 1.33
C GLY A 43 10.26 2.82 2.80
N PRO A 44 11.47 2.31 3.09
CA PRO A 44 11.99 2.30 4.45
C PRO A 44 12.29 3.75 4.89
N PRO A 45 11.85 4.18 6.09
CA PRO A 45 12.26 5.45 6.69
C PRO A 45 13.78 5.60 6.68
N SER A 46 14.27 6.80 6.37
CA SER A 46 15.69 7.16 6.42
C SER A 46 16.31 6.74 7.76
N ALA A 47 17.50 6.15 7.70
CA ALA A 47 18.22 5.59 8.84
C ALA A 47 18.34 6.62 9.98
N GLY A 48 17.55 6.43 11.05
CA GLY A 48 17.51 7.37 12.17
C GLY A 48 16.37 7.20 13.18
N LEU A 49 15.40 6.32 12.96
CA LEU A 49 14.31 6.05 13.91
C LEU A 49 14.48 4.65 14.54
N PRO A 50 14.58 4.52 15.87
CA PRO A 50 14.63 3.22 16.53
C PRO A 50 13.24 2.57 16.52
N ASP A 51 13.23 1.25 16.29
CA ASP A 51 12.15 0.30 16.60
C ASP A 51 10.72 0.75 16.30
N GLN A 52 10.38 0.91 15.01
CA GLN A 52 9.02 0.74 14.44
C GLN A 52 9.05 1.11 12.95
N GLN A 53 9.77 0.32 12.15
CA GLN A 53 9.95 0.66 10.75
C GLN A 53 8.65 0.38 9.97
N THR A 54 7.98 1.48 9.66
CA THR A 54 6.63 1.59 9.13
C THR A 54 6.73 1.78 7.62
N ALA A 55 6.61 0.70 6.83
CA ALA A 55 6.50 0.84 5.37
C ALA A 55 5.06 1.19 5.02
N GLN A 56 4.80 2.49 4.88
CA GLN A 56 3.46 3.03 4.74
C GLN A 56 3.17 3.08 3.21
N SER A 57 2.05 2.52 2.75
CA SER A 57 1.66 2.64 1.33
C SER A 57 0.18 2.97 1.21
N ALA A 58 -0.14 4.05 0.51
CA ALA A 58 -1.50 4.56 0.35
C ALA A 58 -2.08 4.13 -1.01
N LEU A 59 -3.12 3.28 -0.98
CA LEU A 59 -3.96 2.97 -2.13
C LEU A 59 -5.24 3.80 -2.01
N ARG A 60 -5.45 4.75 -2.92
CA ARG A 60 -6.71 5.48 -3.04
C ARG A 60 -7.61 4.74 -4.02
N SER A 61 -8.64 4.06 -3.52
CA SER A 61 -9.50 3.18 -4.32
C SER A 61 -10.95 3.69 -4.34
N ASP A 62 -11.54 3.72 -5.53
CA ASP A 62 -12.97 3.94 -5.81
C ASP A 62 -13.65 2.57 -5.92
N GLU A 63 -14.71 2.28 -5.15
CA GLU A 63 -15.56 1.09 -5.34
C GLU A 63 -17.03 1.46 -5.59
N ARG A 64 -17.69 0.69 -6.50
CA ARG A 64 -19.11 0.79 -6.86
C ARG A 64 -19.96 -0.07 -5.93
#